data_AF-A0A0A7EBG4-F1
#
_entry.id   AF-A0A0A7EBG4-F1
#
_cell.length_a   1.000
_cell.length_b   1.000
_cell.length_c   1.000
_cell.angle_alpha   90.00
_cell.angle_beta   90.00
_cell.angle_gamma   90.00
#
_symmetry.space_group_name_H-M   'P 1'
#
loop_
_entity.id
_entity.type
_entity.pdbx_description
1 polymer ?
#
loop_
_entity_poly.entity_id
_entity_poly.type
_entity_poly.pdbx_seq_one_letter_code
_entity_poly.pdbx_strand_id
1 'polypeptide(L)'
;MIMKKIYPIFFMLLVSLLASACSGTTLSNKMTEAERNNLEKIYSFDLSAETITFVVKSTGCTNKDDFELLYQAHQGHHEFALKRLKQDMCRAMPRAYPVSFKLPAEGISSDNLTVLNAIDENTPVKGIKRGR
;
A
#
# COMPACT_ATOMS: atom_id res chain seq x y z
N MET A 1 15.58 -22.36 64.00
CA MET A 1 15.24 -23.15 62.80
C MET A 1 14.16 -22.40 62.04
N ILE A 2 14.54 -21.58 61.06
CA ILE A 2 13.61 -20.79 60.23
C ILE A 2 14.03 -21.06 58.77
N MET A 3 13.48 -22.09 58.16
CA MET A 3 13.51 -22.21 56.70
C MET A 3 12.26 -21.53 56.16
N LYS A 4 12.49 -20.31 55.65
CA LYS A 4 11.49 -19.46 55.02
C LYS A 4 10.90 -20.14 53.78
N LYS A 5 9.58 -20.04 53.66
CA LYS A 5 8.77 -20.24 52.46
C LYS A 5 9.30 -19.35 51.32
N ILE A 6 10.28 -19.82 50.56
CA ILE A 6 10.84 -19.09 49.39
C ILE A 6 10.31 -19.66 48.06
N TYR A 7 9.60 -20.80 48.10
CA TYR A 7 9.19 -21.52 46.89
C TYR A 7 7.97 -20.99 46.10
N PRO A 8 7.02 -20.16 46.58
CA PRO A 8 5.87 -19.81 45.76
C PRO A 8 6.12 -18.60 44.84
N ILE A 9 7.19 -17.83 45.07
CA ILE A 9 7.45 -16.59 44.31
C ILE A 9 8.11 -16.91 42.95
N PHE A 10 8.90 -17.98 42.89
CA PHE A 10 9.66 -18.31 41.66
C PHE A 10 8.79 -18.94 40.57
N PHE A 11 7.65 -19.53 40.91
CA PHE A 11 6.76 -20.19 39.95
C PHE A 11 5.82 -19.21 39.22
N MET A 12 5.56 -18.03 39.78
CA MET A 12 4.72 -17.00 39.14
C MET A 12 5.42 -16.22 38.02
N LEU A 13 6.75 -16.22 37.96
CA LEU A 13 7.53 -15.43 37.00
C LEU A 13 7.73 -16.12 35.64
N LEU A 14 7.46 -17.43 35.55
CA LEU A 14 7.66 -18.21 34.32
C LEU A 14 6.45 -18.19 33.37
N VAL A 15 5.27 -17.81 33.87
CA VAL A 15 3.99 -17.89 33.13
C VAL A 15 3.67 -16.62 32.34
N SER A 16 4.37 -15.51 32.58
CA SER A 16 4.12 -14.21 31.91
C SER A 16 4.82 -14.02 30.56
N LEU A 17 5.60 -14.98 30.07
CA LEU A 17 6.35 -14.85 28.79
C LEU A 17 5.59 -15.28 27.53
N LEU A 18 4.31 -15.63 27.62
CA LEU A 18 3.50 -16.05 26.45
C LEU A 18 2.52 -14.97 25.95
N ALA A 19 2.67 -13.71 26.40
CA ALA A 19 1.81 -12.62 25.94
C ALA A 19 2.19 -12.14 24.52
N SER A 20 1.44 -12.66 23.55
CA SER A 20 0.96 -11.99 22.33
C SER A 20 1.98 -11.38 21.36
N ALA A 21 2.49 -12.19 20.43
CA ALA A 21 2.94 -11.72 19.12
C ALA A 21 1.73 -11.65 18.17
N CYS A 22 0.85 -10.66 18.34
CA CYS A 22 -0.16 -10.33 17.33
C CYS A 22 0.49 -9.40 16.29
N SER A 23 1.37 -9.94 15.46
CA SER A 23 1.99 -9.18 14.38
C SER A 23 1.02 -9.10 13.21
N GLY A 24 0.21 -8.05 13.21
CA GLY A 24 -0.50 -7.64 12.02
C GLY A 24 0.46 -7.13 10.95
N THR A 25 0.63 -7.91 9.88
CA THR A 25 1.55 -7.54 8.80
C THR A 25 0.85 -6.60 7.80
N THR A 26 1.30 -5.36 7.71
CA THR A 26 0.89 -4.39 6.68
C THR A 26 1.55 -4.69 5.32
N LEU A 27 1.04 -4.12 4.22
CA LEU A 27 1.60 -4.34 2.88
C LEU A 27 3.05 -3.82 2.82
N SER A 28 3.30 -2.63 3.38
CA SER A 28 4.64 -2.05 3.47
C SER A 28 5.62 -2.92 4.24
N ASN A 29 5.16 -3.69 5.25
CA ASN A 29 6.03 -4.58 6.02
C ASN A 29 6.27 -5.93 5.33
N LYS A 30 5.37 -6.35 4.42
CA LYS A 30 5.54 -7.57 3.62
C LYS A 30 6.50 -7.38 2.44
N MET A 31 6.65 -6.14 1.96
CA MET A 31 7.51 -5.84 0.82
C MET A 31 8.96 -5.60 1.26
N THR A 32 9.87 -6.28 0.58
CA THR A 32 11.30 -5.93 0.58
C THR A 32 11.51 -4.52 0.01
N GLU A 33 12.64 -3.91 0.33
CA GLU A 33 12.99 -2.59 -0.21
C GLU A 33 13.12 -2.61 -1.74
N ALA A 34 13.63 -3.71 -2.30
CA ALA A 34 13.69 -3.91 -3.74
C ALA A 34 12.29 -3.95 -4.38
N GLU A 35 11.31 -4.61 -3.75
CA GLU A 35 9.93 -4.64 -4.25
C GLU A 35 9.28 -3.26 -4.18
N ARG A 36 9.52 -2.50 -3.10
CA ARG A 36 9.03 -1.11 -2.98
C ARG A 36 9.62 -0.20 -4.05
N ASN A 37 10.93 -0.31 -4.31
CA ASN A 37 11.60 0.46 -5.35
C ASN A 37 11.15 0.09 -6.78
N ASN A 38 10.55 -1.08 -6.96
CA ASN A 38 9.99 -1.54 -8.22
C ASN A 38 8.49 -1.22 -8.40
N LEU A 39 7.86 -0.56 -7.45
CA LEU A 39 6.49 -0.05 -7.63
C LEU A 39 6.46 1.01 -8.74
N GLU A 40 5.33 1.10 -9.43
CA GLU A 40 5.16 2.10 -10.49
C GLU A 40 5.26 3.51 -9.93
N LYS A 41 6.05 4.39 -10.55
CA LYS A 41 5.98 5.81 -10.22
C LYS A 41 4.68 6.39 -10.74
N ILE A 42 3.93 7.04 -9.86
CA ILE A 42 2.64 7.64 -10.21
C ILE A 42 2.76 9.16 -10.21
N TYR A 43 1.95 9.84 -10.98
CA TYR A 43 1.82 11.30 -10.92
C TYR A 43 0.82 11.73 -9.86
N SER A 44 -0.24 10.96 -9.70
CA SER A 44 -1.27 11.18 -8.68
C SER A 44 -2.11 9.92 -8.51
N PHE A 45 -2.92 9.90 -7.47
CA PHE A 45 -4.05 8.99 -7.36
C PHE A 45 -5.30 9.78 -6.97
N ASP A 46 -6.47 9.21 -7.25
CA ASP A 46 -7.77 9.73 -6.87
C ASP A 46 -8.64 8.60 -6.34
N LEU A 47 -9.43 8.90 -5.31
CA LEU A 47 -10.33 7.95 -4.67
C LEU A 47 -11.77 8.41 -4.87
N SER A 48 -12.59 7.53 -5.42
CA SER A 48 -14.04 7.69 -5.55
C SER A 48 -14.76 6.65 -4.68
N ALA A 49 -16.10 6.71 -4.64
CA ALA A 49 -16.91 5.80 -3.83
C ALA A 49 -16.65 4.30 -4.13
N GLU A 50 -16.34 3.95 -5.37
CA GLU A 50 -16.18 2.54 -5.80
C GLU A 50 -14.82 2.23 -6.42
N THR A 51 -14.01 3.25 -6.72
CA THR A 51 -12.77 3.04 -7.47
C THR A 51 -11.61 3.86 -6.93
N ILE A 52 -10.41 3.29 -7.03
CA ILE A 52 -9.15 4.00 -6.91
C ILE A 52 -8.54 4.13 -8.32
N THR A 53 -8.13 5.35 -8.67
CA THR A 53 -7.53 5.65 -9.98
C THR A 53 -6.13 6.19 -9.78
N PHE A 54 -5.15 5.53 -10.40
CA PHE A 54 -3.76 5.99 -10.45
C PHE A 54 -3.51 6.66 -11.78
N VAL A 55 -2.72 7.73 -11.78
CA VAL A 55 -2.28 8.39 -13.01
C VAL A 55 -0.82 8.08 -13.22
N VAL A 56 -0.50 7.46 -14.34
CA VAL A 56 0.86 7.01 -14.68
C VAL A 56 1.35 7.65 -15.97
N LYS A 57 2.64 7.52 -16.22
CA LYS A 57 3.24 7.83 -17.53
C LYS A 57 2.88 6.73 -18.53
N SER A 58 2.41 7.12 -19.71
CA SER A 58 2.34 6.26 -20.89
C SER A 58 3.07 6.89 -22.06
N THR A 59 3.72 6.05 -22.87
CA THR A 59 4.32 6.39 -24.16
C THR A 59 3.59 5.72 -25.33
N GLY A 60 2.37 5.22 -25.11
CA GLY A 60 1.43 4.81 -26.17
C GLY A 60 0.86 3.40 -26.03
N CYS A 61 1.54 2.48 -25.34
CA CYS A 61 1.13 1.07 -25.25
C CYS A 61 0.53 0.69 -23.89
N THR A 62 0.58 1.59 -22.89
CA THR A 62 0.07 1.31 -21.54
C THR A 62 -1.43 1.00 -21.56
N ASN A 63 -1.81 -0.12 -20.96
CA ASN A 63 -3.19 -0.55 -20.72
C ASN A 63 -3.38 -0.95 -19.25
N LYS A 64 -4.64 -1.11 -18.82
CA LYS A 64 -4.96 -1.51 -17.44
C LYS A 64 -4.34 -2.85 -17.05
N ASP A 65 -4.37 -3.83 -17.95
CA ASP A 65 -3.88 -5.19 -17.70
C ASP A 65 -2.34 -5.28 -17.58
N ASP A 66 -1.64 -4.19 -17.89
CA ASP A 66 -0.19 -4.07 -17.65
C ASP A 66 0.12 -3.80 -16.17
N PHE A 67 -0.88 -3.73 -15.31
CA PHE A 67 -0.74 -3.42 -13.89
C PHE A 67 -1.49 -4.38 -12.98
N GLU A 68 -0.98 -4.49 -11.77
CA GLU A 68 -1.59 -5.18 -10.65
C GLU A 68 -1.83 -4.19 -9.50
N LEU A 69 -3.03 -4.24 -8.93
CA LEU A 69 -3.35 -3.53 -7.69
C LEU A 69 -3.03 -4.44 -6.51
N LEU A 70 -2.02 -4.05 -5.73
CA LEU A 70 -1.71 -4.68 -4.46
C LEU A 70 -2.50 -3.99 -3.36
N TYR A 71 -3.11 -4.78 -2.48
CA TYR A 71 -3.98 -4.30 -1.41
C TYR A 71 -3.78 -5.09 -0.12
N GLN A 72 -3.74 -4.38 1.02
CA GLN A 72 -3.83 -4.97 2.34
C GLN A 72 -4.63 -4.05 3.25
N ALA A 73 -5.54 -4.62 4.03
CA ALA A 73 -6.15 -3.94 5.17
C ALA A 73 -5.52 -4.42 6.48
N HIS A 74 -5.29 -3.49 7.40
CA HIS A 74 -4.87 -3.80 8.75
C HIS A 74 -5.46 -2.76 9.74
N GLN A 75 -6.19 -3.23 10.76
CA GLN A 75 -6.76 -2.39 11.82
C GLN A 75 -7.56 -1.16 11.32
N GLY A 76 -8.33 -1.32 10.24
CA GLY A 76 -9.13 -0.23 9.65
C GLY A 76 -8.33 0.77 8.80
N HIS A 77 -7.03 0.54 8.63
CA HIS A 77 -6.18 1.27 7.69
C HIS A 77 -5.95 0.42 6.43
N HIS A 78 -5.96 1.07 5.28
CA HIS A 78 -5.87 0.44 3.97
C HIS A 78 -4.60 0.87 3.26
N GLU A 79 -3.80 -0.09 2.81
CA GLU A 79 -2.60 0.18 2.02
C GLU A 79 -2.77 -0.33 0.60
N PHE A 80 -2.42 0.52 -0.36
CA PHE A 80 -2.45 0.19 -1.78
C PHE A 80 -1.10 0.45 -2.43
N ALA A 81 -0.79 -0.37 -3.43
CA ALA A 81 0.33 -0.12 -4.31
C ALA A 81 -0.02 -0.56 -5.74
N LEU A 82 0.40 0.24 -6.72
CA LEU A 82 0.31 -0.10 -8.14
C LEU A 82 1.64 -0.72 -8.58
N LYS A 83 1.59 -1.95 -9.07
CA LYS A 83 2.77 -2.61 -9.65
C LYS A 83 2.59 -2.73 -11.15
N ARG A 84 3.60 -2.33 -11.93
CA ARG A 84 3.61 -2.56 -13.37
C ARG A 84 4.12 -3.96 -13.67
N LEU A 85 3.30 -4.75 -14.37
CA LEU A 85 3.62 -6.09 -14.84
C LEU A 85 4.30 -6.06 -16.22
N LYS A 86 3.92 -5.13 -17.09
CA LYS A 86 4.45 -5.00 -18.45
C LYS A 86 4.88 -3.58 -18.77
N GLN A 87 6.08 -3.44 -19.34
CA GLN A 87 6.64 -2.15 -19.72
C GLN A 87 5.93 -1.53 -20.94
N ASP A 88 5.77 -0.21 -20.92
CA ASP A 88 5.32 0.55 -22.09
C ASP A 88 6.47 0.70 -23.08
N MET A 89 6.46 -0.13 -24.13
CA MET A 89 7.51 -0.17 -25.15
C MET A 89 7.25 0.77 -26.33
N CYS A 90 6.12 1.47 -26.34
CA CYS A 90 5.81 2.45 -27.38
C CYS A 90 6.72 3.69 -27.24
N ARG A 91 6.90 4.42 -28.35
CA ARG A 91 7.73 5.63 -28.44
C ARG A 91 6.95 6.89 -28.80
N ALA A 92 5.65 6.92 -28.50
CA ALA A 92 4.85 8.14 -28.67
C ALA A 92 5.22 9.17 -27.60
N MET A 93 4.76 10.41 -27.80
CA MET A 93 4.95 11.48 -26.83
C MET A 93 4.37 11.09 -25.46
N PRO A 94 5.14 11.23 -24.35
CA PRO A 94 4.65 10.89 -23.03
C PRO A 94 3.37 11.63 -22.65
N ARG A 95 2.42 10.90 -22.07
CA ARG A 95 1.13 11.42 -21.62
C ARG A 95 0.74 10.82 -20.27
N ALA A 96 -0.09 11.54 -19.53
CA ALA A 96 -0.77 11.03 -18.36
C ALA A 96 -1.83 10.00 -18.78
N TYR A 97 -1.84 8.84 -18.14
CA TYR A 97 -2.78 7.76 -18.42
C TYR A 97 -3.44 7.29 -17.11
N PRO A 98 -4.78 7.37 -16.98
CA PRO A 98 -5.48 6.89 -15.80
C PRO A 98 -5.63 5.36 -15.82
N VAL A 99 -5.36 4.72 -14.69
CA VAL A 99 -5.54 3.28 -14.45
C VAL A 99 -6.44 3.11 -13.24
N SER A 100 -7.67 2.64 -13.47
CA SER A 100 -8.70 2.55 -12.43
C SER A 100 -8.99 1.11 -12.04
N PHE A 101 -9.11 0.88 -10.73
CA PHE A 101 -9.47 -0.39 -10.13
C PHE A 101 -10.69 -0.22 -9.22
N LYS A 102 -11.52 -1.27 -9.12
CA LYS A 102 -12.58 -1.29 -8.12
C LYS A 102 -11.97 -1.41 -6.73
N LEU A 103 -12.59 -0.74 -5.76
CA LEU A 103 -12.20 -0.87 -4.37
C LEU A 103 -12.52 -2.29 -3.88
N PRO A 104 -11.60 -2.92 -3.15
CA PRO A 104 -11.77 -4.29 -2.65
C PRO A 104 -12.66 -4.37 -1.40
N ALA A 105 -12.96 -3.24 -0.77
CA ALA A 105 -13.81 -3.14 0.41
C ALA A 105 -14.52 -1.79 0.45
N GLU A 106 -15.63 -1.74 1.20
CA GLU A 106 -16.34 -0.51 1.54
C GLU A 106 -15.66 0.22 2.71
N GLY A 107 -16.01 1.49 2.94
CA GLY A 107 -15.50 2.28 4.06
C GLY A 107 -14.06 2.79 3.90
N ILE A 108 -13.50 2.68 2.70
CA ILE A 108 -12.21 3.27 2.34
C ILE A 108 -12.41 4.75 2.04
N SER A 109 -11.67 5.61 2.73
CA SER A 109 -11.66 7.06 2.54
C SER A 109 -10.22 7.57 2.48
N SER A 110 -10.06 8.85 2.15
CA SER A 110 -8.74 9.49 2.14
C SER A 110 -8.07 9.53 3.52
N ASP A 111 -8.84 9.41 4.61
CA ASP A 111 -8.34 9.53 5.98
C ASP A 111 -7.75 8.22 6.52
N ASN A 112 -8.12 7.08 5.94
CA ASN A 112 -7.70 5.74 6.38
C ASN A 112 -6.97 4.96 5.28
N LEU A 113 -6.42 5.67 4.30
CA LEU A 113 -5.74 5.11 3.13
C LEU A 113 -4.29 5.59 3.07
N THR A 114 -3.38 4.70 2.66
CA THR A 114 -2.04 5.05 2.20
C THR A 114 -1.74 4.42 0.85
N VAL A 115 -1.14 5.19 -0.05
CA VAL A 115 -0.59 4.71 -1.33
C VAL A 115 0.93 4.67 -1.22
N LEU A 116 1.51 3.50 -1.49
CA LEU A 116 2.95 3.26 -1.31
C LEU A 116 3.80 3.65 -2.53
N ASN A 117 3.17 3.96 -3.66
CA ASN A 117 3.86 4.38 -4.87
C ASN A 117 4.54 5.74 -4.69
N ALA A 118 5.78 5.86 -5.16
CA ALA A 118 6.45 7.15 -5.23
C ALA A 118 5.73 8.10 -6.21
N ILE A 119 5.60 9.37 -5.81
CA ILE A 119 5.03 10.42 -6.66
C ILE A 119 6.15 11.05 -7.50
N ASP A 120 5.95 11.11 -8.82
CA ASP A 120 6.83 11.85 -9.72
C ASP A 120 6.27 13.26 -9.96
N GLU A 121 6.86 14.24 -9.28
CA GLU A 121 6.46 15.66 -9.31
C GLU A 121 6.81 16.38 -10.62
N ASN A 122 7.63 15.77 -11.49
CA ASN A 122 8.21 16.44 -12.65
C ASN A 122 7.32 16.45 -13.90
N THR A 123 6.01 16.19 -13.78
CA THR A 123 5.11 16.23 -14.94
C THR A 123 4.32 17.53 -15.02
N PRO A 124 4.25 18.16 -16.20
CA PRO A 124 3.23 19.17 -16.45
C PRO A 124 1.86 18.46 -16.44
N VAL A 125 1.12 18.58 -15.34
CA VAL A 125 -0.28 18.14 -15.20
C VAL A 125 -1.15 18.97 -16.12
N LYS A 126 -1.07 18.72 -17.42
CA LYS A 126 -1.99 19.30 -18.39
C LYS A 126 -3.13 18.32 -18.59
N GLY A 127 -4.16 18.40 -17.73
CA GLY A 127 -5.45 17.77 -18.03
C GLY A 127 -6.28 17.22 -16.87
N ILE A 128 -5.84 17.23 -15.61
CA ILE A 128 -6.69 16.75 -14.51
C ILE A 128 -7.40 17.96 -13.89
N LYS A 129 -8.63 18.23 -14.34
CA LYS A 129 -9.55 19.09 -13.59
C LYS A 129 -9.90 18.36 -12.29
N ARG A 130 -9.29 18.77 -11.18
CA ARG A 130 -9.73 18.36 -9.84
C ARG A 130 -11.16 18.89 -9.65
N GLY A 131 -12.14 17.99 -9.67
CA GLY A 131 -13.50 18.28 -9.25
C GLY A 131 -13.49 18.52 -7.75
N ARG A 132 -14.04 19.66 -7.34
CA ARG A 132 -14.27 20.01 -5.94
C ARG A 132 -15.54 19.32 -5.45
#